data_AF-A0A2N2NRV4-F1
#
_entry.id   AF-A0A2N2NRV4-F1
#
_cell.length_a   1.000
_cell.length_b   1.000
_cell.length_c   1.000
_cell.angle_alpha   90.00
_cell.angle_beta   90.00
_cell.angle_gamma   90.00
#
_symmetry.space_group_name_H-M   'P 1'
#
loop_
_entity.id
_entity.type
_entity.pdbx_description
1 polymer ?
#
loop_
_entity_poly.entity_id
_entity_poly.type
_entity_poly.pdbx_seq_one_letter_code
_entity_poly.pdbx_strand_id
1 'polypeptide(L)' 'MQLLTQIFHKPDLSLRGKTVTREAVWAIILHGDQMLMVYSTLNGDYKFPGGGVKRDEAHAIALQREFDSSA' A
#
# COMPACT_ATOMS: atom_id res chain seq x y z
N MET A 1 -2.55 12.45 17.01
CA MET A 1 -3.37 12.11 15.83
C MET A 1 -4.79 11.81 16.33
N GLN A 2 -5.81 12.50 15.82
CA GLN A 2 -7.20 12.28 16.27
C GLN A 2 -7.95 11.41 15.27
N LEU A 3 -8.72 10.44 15.77
CA LEU A 3 -9.58 9.58 14.96
C LEU A 3 -10.77 10.41 14.47
N LEU A 4 -10.91 10.59 13.15
CA LEU A 4 -12.00 11.37 12.57
C LEU A 4 -13.30 10.55 12.45
N THR A 5 -13.21 9.28 12.06
CA THR A 5 -14.36 8.37 11.94
C THR A 5 -13.89 6.91 11.87
N GLN A 6 -14.80 5.96 12.13
CA GLN A 6 -14.58 4.53 11.97
C GLN A 6 -15.77 3.92 11.23
N ILE A 7 -15.49 3.19 10.15
CA ILE A 7 -16.51 2.58 9.27
C ILE A 7 -16.36 1.06 9.35
N PHE A 8 -17.47 0.35 9.61
CA PHE A 8 -17.52 -1.11 9.61
C PHE A 8 -18.26 -1.60 8.36
N HIS A 9 -17.65 -2.50 7.60
CA HIS A 9 -18.27 -3.04 6.39
C HIS A 9 -19.36 -4.10 6.67
N LYS A 10 -19.46 -4.59 7.91
CA LYS A 10 -20.48 -5.53 8.40
C LYS A 10 -20.86 -5.22 9.86
N PRO A 11 -22.14 -5.40 10.24
CA PRO A 11 -22.65 -5.07 11.58
C PRO A 11 -22.14 -6.00 12.69
N ASP A 12 -21.70 -7.21 12.36
CA ASP A 12 -21.32 -8.29 13.28
C ASP A 12 -19.81 -8.62 13.26
N LEU A 13 -18.99 -7.68 12.80
CA LEU A 13 -17.54 -7.88 12.68
C LEU A 13 -16.89 -8.04 14.07
N SER A 14 -16.35 -9.22 14.36
CA SER A 14 -15.58 -9.44 15.60
C SER A 14 -14.26 -8.66 15.57
N LEU A 15 -14.12 -7.68 16.45
CA LEU A 15 -12.90 -6.87 16.60
C LEU A 15 -11.86 -7.50 17.53
N ARG A 16 -12.16 -8.67 18.11
CA ARG A 16 -11.25 -9.39 19.03
C ARG A 16 -10.25 -10.30 18.31
N GLY A 17 -10.11 -10.14 17.00
CA GLY A 17 -9.15 -10.89 16.18
C GLY A 17 -7.71 -10.43 16.40
N LYS A 18 -6.76 -11.23 15.92
CA LYS A 18 -5.34 -10.84 15.88
C LYS A 18 -5.17 -9.70 14.87
N THR A 19 -4.68 -8.56 15.33
CA THR A 19 -4.25 -7.47 14.44
C THR A 19 -2.92 -7.83 13.81
N VAL A 20 -2.84 -7.71 12.48
CA VAL A 20 -1.59 -7.83 11.73
C VAL A 20 -1.26 -6.46 11.16
N THR A 21 -0.12 -5.92 11.58
CA THR A 21 0.41 -4.68 11.01
C THR A 21 1.47 -5.05 9.98
N ARG A 22 1.35 -4.48 8.77
CA ARG A 22 2.38 -4.55 7.74
C ARG A 22 2.73 -3.12 7.34
N GLU A 23 4.02 -2.88 7.19
CA GLU A 23 4.49 -1.63 6.60
C GLU A 23 4.60 -1.79 5.08
N ALA A 24 4.29 -0.73 4.35
CA ALA A 24 4.35 -0.70 2.90
C ALA A 24 4.88 0.64 2.42
N VAL A 25 5.64 0.62 1.34
CA VAL A 25 6.21 1.80 0.67
C VAL A 25 5.63 1.91 -0.73
N TRP A 26 5.34 3.15 -1.15
CA TRP A 26 4.71 3.46 -2.44
C TRP A 26 5.45 4.63 -3.10
N ALA A 27 5.79 4.48 -4.38
CA ALA A 27 6.48 5.49 -5.17
C ALA A 27 5.47 6.44 -5.80
N ILE A 28 5.62 7.74 -5.57
CA ILE A 28 4.87 8.78 -6.28
C ILE A 28 5.83 9.36 -7.33
N ILE A 29 5.63 8.99 -8.60
CA ILE A 29 6.48 9.40 -9.71
C ILE A 29 5.68 10.30 -10.64
N LEU A 30 6.18 11.51 -10.84
CA LEU A 30 5.52 12.56 -11.62
C LEU A 30 6.34 12.89 -12.87
N HIS A 31 5.65 13.10 -13.98
CA HIS A 31 6.22 13.64 -15.21
C HIS A 31 5.28 14.71 -15.76
N GLY A 32 5.56 15.98 -15.44
CA GLY A 32 4.65 17.09 -15.73
C GLY A 32 3.33 16.94 -14.95
N ASP A 33 2.22 16.87 -15.67
CA ASP A 33 0.86 16.62 -15.17
C ASP A 33 0.49 15.14 -15.12
N GLN A 34 1.42 14.25 -15.49
CA GLN A 34 1.22 12.81 -15.51
C GLN A 34 1.79 12.14 -14.26
N MET A 35 1.16 11.04 -13.86
CA MET A 35 1.54 10.23 -12.71
C MET A 35 1.64 8.77 -13.13
N LEU A 36 2.74 8.09 -12.73
CA LEU A 36 2.90 6.67 -13.00
C LEU A 36 2.04 5.83 -12.06
N MET A 37 1.24 4.93 -12.63
CA MET A 37 0.42 3.97 -11.90
C MET A 37 0.53 2.57 -12.53
N VAL A 38 0.42 1.54 -11.69
CA VAL A 38 0.39 0.14 -12.09
C VAL A 38 -1.06 -0.35 -12.11
N TYR A 39 -1.46 -0.99 -13.20
CA TYR A 39 -2.78 -1.62 -13.32
C TYR A 39 -2.76 -3.04 -12.76
N SER A 40 -3.62 -3.33 -11.78
CA SER A 40 -3.81 -4.68 -11.25
C SER A 40 -4.90 -5.40 -12.05
N THR A 41 -4.52 -6.39 -12.86
CA THR A 41 -5.49 -7.25 -13.57
C THR A 41 -6.34 -8.11 -12.62
N LEU A 42 -5.83 -8.39 -11.42
CA LEU A 42 -6.52 -9.18 -10.41
C LEU A 42 -7.65 -8.39 -9.74
N ASN A 43 -7.40 -7.13 -9.38
CA ASN A 43 -8.36 -6.32 -8.62
C ASN A 43 -9.10 -5.29 -9.50
N GLY A 44 -8.64 -5.08 -10.75
CA GLY A 44 -9.22 -4.12 -11.68
C GLY A 44 -8.96 -2.66 -11.29
N ASP A 45 -7.93 -2.37 -10.50
CA ASP A 45 -7.63 -1.04 -9.98
C ASP A 45 -6.22 -0.54 -10.34
N TYR A 46 -6.05 0.78 -10.27
CA TYR A 46 -4.75 1.44 -10.43
C TYR A 46 -4.17 1.78 -9.07
N LYS A 47 -2.88 1.52 -8.89
CA LYS A 47 -2.15 1.82 -7.66
C LYS A 47 -0.79 2.42 -7.98
N PHE A 48 -0.21 3.12 -7.01
CA PHE A 48 1.19 3.52 -7.12
C PHE A 48 2.11 2.28 -7.23
N PRO A 49 3.27 2.36 -7.89
CA PRO A 49 4.29 1.31 -7.78
C PRO A 49 4.75 1.17 -6.32
N GLY A 50 5.00 -0.05 -5.85
CA GLY A 50 5.37 -0.27 -4.45
C GLY A 50 4.81 -1.57 -3.86
N GLY A 51 5.03 -1.75 -2.56
CA GLY A 51 4.64 -2.98 -1.89
C GLY A 51 5.09 -3.08 -0.44
N GLY A 52 5.18 -4.32 0.06
CA GLY A 52 5.43 -4.59 1.47
C GLY A 52 6.90 -4.45 1.84
N VAL A 53 7.17 -3.79 2.96
CA VAL A 53 8.51 -3.75 3.56
C VAL A 53 8.78 -5.08 4.25
N LYS A 54 9.93 -5.69 3.97
CA LYS A 54 10.37 -6.91 4.66
C LYS A 54 10.93 -6.57 6.03
N ARG A 55 11.02 -7.59 6.90
CA ARG A 55 11.59 -7.43 8.23
C ARG A 55 13.03 -6.92 8.12
N ASP A 56 13.35 -5.88 8.90
CA ASP A 56 14.66 -5.22 8.97
C ASP A 56 15.13 -4.60 7.63
N GLU A 57 14.22 -4.41 6.67
CA GLU A 57 14.49 -3.76 5.38
C GLU A 57 14.32 -2.24 5.50
N ALA A 58 15.33 -1.47 5.07
CA ALA A 58 15.21 -0.02 5.01
C ALA A 58 14.19 0.40 3.95
N HIS A 59 13.40 1.43 4.22
CA HIS A 59 12.32 1.89 3.32
C HIS A 59 12.79 2.18 1.90
N ALA A 60 13.96 2.81 1.74
CA ALA A 60 14.53 3.11 0.42
C ALA A 60 14.88 1.83 -0.36
N ILE A 61 15.40 0.81 0.32
CA ILE A 61 15.73 -0.50 -0.29
C ILE A 61 14.45 -1.24 -0.67
N ALA A 62 13.46 -1.25 0.22
CA ALA A 62 12.14 -1.82 -0.06
C ALA A 62 11.49 -1.15 -1.28
N LEU A 63 11.56 0.18 -1.37
CA LEU A 63 10.96 0.94 -2.44
C LEU A 63 11.62 0.64 -3.78
N GLN A 64 12.96 0.57 -3.83
CA GLN A 64 13.69 0.20 -5.04
C GLN A 64 13.32 -1.21 -5.50
N ARG A 65 13.34 -2.19 -4.59
CA ARG A 65 12.98 -3.58 -4.89
C ARG A 65 11.56 -3.73 -5.43
N GLU A 66 10.60 -3.07 -4.79
CA GLU A 66 9.19 -3.11 -5.21
C GLU A 66 8.97 -2.38 -6.53
N PHE A 67 9.67 -1.26 -6.76
CA PHE A 67 9.64 -0.54 -8.03
C PHE A 67 10.14 -1.44 -9.17
N ASP A 68 11.31 -2.06 -9.01
CA ASP A 68 11.90 -2.97 -10.01
C ASP A 68 11.04 -4.21 -10.27
N SER A 69 10.18 -4.59 -9.33
CA SER A 69 9.27 -5.73 -9.46
C SER A 69 7.92 -5.37 -10.09
N SER A 70 7.58 -4.08 -10.17
CA SER A 70 6.25 -3.59 -10.58
C SER A 70 6.26 -2.66 -11.80
N ALA A 71 7.44 -2.18 -12.22
CA ALA A 71 7.68 -1.50 -13.49
C ALA A 71 8.00 -2.50 -14.62
#